data_AF-A0A2Z3I5Y1-F1
#
_entry.id   AF-A0A2Z3I5Y1-F1
#
_cell.length_a   1.000
_cell.length_b   1.000
_cell.length_c   1.000
_cell.angle_alpha   90.00
_cell.angle_beta   90.00
_cell.angle_gamma   90.00
#
_symmetry.space_group_name_H-M   'P 1'
#
loop_
_entity.id
_entity.type
_entity.pdbx_description
1 polymer ?
#
loop_
_entity_poly.entity_id
_entity_poly.type
_entity_poly.pdbx_seq_one_letter_code
_entity_poly.pdbx_strand_id
1 'polypeptide(L)'
;MAIIKYLSVIVILGGVISPSIASYVKKHYYVKDTVKTNQTISKECISSKNDFIDCKYGEGQPRAIIIGDSHTDAISQAIRHVNTEQTIVWARGGCPTLEGYHFKSKSETNLCHKLNTKIFNQLQTQYANVPLIIINRASLYPDPIDLGGHFARFDGINNYDRQQYLETYRKAYLNTVCKLAKQRPVYIVKPIPEMRTNVVKSLKMQKHFTSHVIDITLPINQYYNRQAFILKVMDEAKEQCGIKLLDPTRYLCADGKLCVGSIAGEPIYNDDNHLNDKGSALLSPLFIPLFNK
;
A
#
# COMPACT_ATOMS: atom_id res chain seq x y z
N MET A 1 -15.04 49.72 -6.20
CA MET A 1 -14.47 49.00 -5.04
C MET A 1 -14.40 47.51 -5.37
N ALA A 2 -13.23 47.04 -5.80
CA ALA A 2 -12.95 45.63 -6.01
C ALA A 2 -11.61 45.33 -5.34
N ILE A 3 -11.63 44.54 -4.28
CA ILE A 3 -10.43 44.18 -3.51
C ILE A 3 -9.94 42.84 -4.06
N ILE A 4 -8.82 42.89 -4.78
CA ILE A 4 -8.04 41.75 -5.23
C ILE A 4 -7.30 41.19 -4.00
N LYS A 5 -7.68 39.99 -3.54
CA LYS A 5 -6.85 39.21 -2.62
C LYS A 5 -5.85 38.40 -3.45
N TYR A 6 -4.61 38.89 -3.55
CA TYR A 6 -3.50 38.14 -4.11
C TYR A 6 -3.21 36.90 -3.23
N LEU A 7 -3.29 35.73 -3.86
CA LEU A 7 -2.72 34.48 -3.38
C LEU A 7 -1.20 34.64 -3.34
N SER A 8 -0.62 34.56 -2.16
CA SER A 8 0.82 34.37 -1.96
C SER A 8 1.19 32.93 -2.36
N VAL A 9 1.34 32.68 -3.65
CA VAL A 9 2.09 31.52 -4.13
C VAL A 9 3.56 31.87 -3.92
N ILE A 10 4.11 31.46 -2.78
CA ILE A 10 5.57 31.41 -2.62
C ILE A 10 6.04 30.26 -3.50
N VAL A 11 6.34 30.59 -4.76
CA VAL A 11 7.23 29.78 -5.58
C VAL A 11 8.61 29.93 -4.95
N ILE A 12 9.05 28.92 -4.18
CA ILE A 12 10.44 28.82 -3.76
C ILE A 12 11.26 28.42 -5.00
N LEU A 13 11.49 29.39 -5.88
CA LEU A 13 12.59 29.43 -6.83
C LEU A 13 13.85 29.68 -6.00
N GLY A 14 14.44 28.61 -5.47
CA GLY A 14 15.60 28.72 -4.59
C GLY A 14 15.82 27.50 -3.71
N GLY A 15 15.71 26.30 -4.26
CA GLY A 15 16.22 25.12 -3.58
C GLY A 15 17.72 25.05 -3.78
N VAL A 16 18.48 25.60 -2.84
CA VAL A 16 19.88 25.22 -2.63
C VAL A 16 19.93 23.70 -2.74
N ILE A 17 20.66 23.19 -3.72
CA ILE A 17 20.96 21.78 -3.84
C ILE A 17 21.43 21.37 -2.45
N SER A 18 20.73 20.47 -1.78
CA SER A 18 21.40 19.72 -0.74
C SER A 18 22.04 18.54 -1.50
N PRO A 19 23.34 18.59 -1.85
CA PRO A 19 24.04 17.45 -2.43
C PRO A 19 23.86 16.17 -1.60
N SER A 20 23.38 16.30 -0.36
CA SER A 20 22.98 15.20 0.52
C SER A 20 21.87 14.31 -0.04
N ILE A 21 20.83 14.82 -0.74
CA ILE A 21 19.72 13.97 -1.21
C ILE A 21 20.15 13.12 -2.42
N ALA A 22 20.75 13.74 -3.44
CA ALA A 22 21.24 13.01 -4.61
C ALA A 22 22.33 12.00 -4.22
N SER A 23 23.26 12.40 -3.36
CA SER A 23 24.28 11.51 -2.80
C SER A 23 23.66 10.36 -2.00
N TYR A 24 22.63 10.63 -1.19
CA TYR A 24 21.91 9.62 -0.43
C TYR A 24 21.23 8.59 -1.32
N VAL A 25 20.45 9.02 -2.32
CA VAL A 25 19.73 8.09 -3.21
C VAL A 25 20.74 7.25 -3.99
N LYS A 26 21.80 7.88 -4.52
CA LYS A 26 22.90 7.17 -5.18
C LYS A 26 23.54 6.12 -4.28
N LYS A 27 23.91 6.48 -3.05
CA LYS A 27 24.57 5.57 -2.11
C LYS A 27 23.74 4.31 -1.82
N HIS A 28 22.42 4.44 -1.66
CA HIS A 28 21.58 3.33 -1.16
C HIS A 28 20.82 2.57 -2.25
N TYR A 29 20.59 3.19 -3.40
CA TYR A 29 19.73 2.64 -4.46
C TYR A 29 20.43 2.45 -5.80
N TYR A 30 21.57 3.09 -6.05
CA TYR A 30 22.39 2.76 -7.23
C TYR A 30 23.36 1.60 -6.98
N VAL A 31 23.67 1.29 -5.71
CA VAL A 31 24.63 0.24 -5.34
C VAL A 31 23.92 -0.84 -4.53
N LYS A 32 23.07 -1.60 -5.20
CA LYS A 32 22.68 -2.95 -4.81
C LYS A 32 21.91 -3.55 -5.97
N ASP A 33 22.30 -4.76 -6.35
CA ASP A 33 21.63 -5.58 -7.33
C ASP A 33 20.11 -5.47 -7.14
N THR A 34 19.47 -4.64 -7.96
CA THR A 34 18.07 -4.82 -8.27
C THR A 34 17.99 -6.27 -8.67
N VAL A 35 17.19 -7.05 -7.95
CA VAL A 35 17.00 -8.47 -8.21
C VAL A 35 16.79 -8.61 -9.72
N LYS A 36 17.85 -9.00 -10.43
CA LYS A 36 17.83 -9.32 -11.86
C LYS A 36 17.21 -10.70 -11.96
N THR A 37 15.97 -10.84 -11.51
CA THR A 37 15.16 -11.97 -11.95
C THR A 37 14.83 -11.67 -13.40
N ASN A 38 15.57 -12.29 -14.32
CA ASN A 38 15.23 -12.30 -15.75
C ASN A 38 13.91 -13.06 -16.03
N GLN A 39 13.22 -13.52 -14.98
CA GLN A 39 12.01 -14.31 -15.06
C GLN A 39 10.93 -13.64 -14.22
N THR A 40 10.11 -12.82 -14.87
CA THR A 40 8.85 -12.37 -14.31
C THR A 40 7.82 -13.45 -14.58
N ILE A 41 7.28 -14.05 -13.52
CA ILE A 41 6.34 -15.17 -13.64
C ILE A 41 5.05 -14.73 -14.34
N SER A 42 4.40 -15.64 -15.08
CA SER A 42 3.15 -15.37 -15.80
C SER A 42 2.09 -14.74 -14.88
N LYS A 43 1.30 -13.83 -15.46
CA LYS A 43 0.17 -13.16 -14.81
C LYS A 43 -1.04 -13.32 -15.73
N GLU A 44 -2.06 -14.01 -15.23
CA GLU A 44 -3.36 -14.14 -15.90
C GLU A 44 -4.39 -13.38 -15.08
N CYS A 45 -5.09 -12.42 -15.68
CA CYS A 45 -6.09 -11.63 -14.98
C CYS A 45 -7.41 -11.65 -15.74
N ILE A 46 -8.48 -11.89 -15.00
CA ILE A 46 -9.84 -11.75 -15.53
C ILE A 46 -10.26 -10.31 -15.27
N SER A 47 -10.37 -9.51 -16.33
CA SER A 47 -10.99 -8.19 -16.23
C SER A 47 -12.45 -8.38 -15.88
N SER A 48 -12.83 -8.00 -14.66
CA SER A 48 -14.20 -8.13 -14.18
C SER A 48 -14.90 -6.77 -14.17
N LYS A 49 -16.24 -6.78 -14.06
CA LYS A 49 -17.02 -5.56 -13.86
C LYS A 49 -16.66 -4.93 -12.50
N ASN A 50 -16.60 -3.60 -12.43
CA ASN A 50 -16.37 -2.81 -11.21
C ASN A 50 -14.93 -2.85 -10.67
N ASP A 51 -13.92 -2.92 -11.54
CA ASP A 51 -12.49 -2.82 -11.19
C ASP A 51 -12.00 -3.87 -10.18
N PHE A 52 -12.67 -5.02 -10.14
CA PHE A 52 -12.19 -6.15 -9.34
C PHE A 52 -11.10 -6.89 -10.11
N ILE A 53 -9.94 -6.98 -9.45
CA ILE A 53 -8.74 -7.66 -9.88
C ILE A 53 -8.87 -9.10 -9.41
N ASP A 54 -9.02 -10.03 -10.35
CA ASP A 54 -8.94 -11.46 -10.14
C ASP A 54 -7.79 -12.01 -10.98
N CYS A 55 -6.62 -12.10 -10.36
CA CYS A 55 -5.41 -12.55 -11.04
C CYS A 55 -4.85 -13.83 -10.44
N LYS A 56 -4.20 -14.60 -11.28
CA LYS A 56 -3.36 -15.74 -10.92
C LYS A 56 -1.96 -15.48 -11.41
N TYR A 57 -0.98 -15.62 -10.53
CA TYR A 57 0.42 -15.62 -10.88
C TYR A 57 0.96 -17.03 -10.79
N GLY A 58 1.81 -17.44 -11.73
CA GLY A 58 2.38 -18.78 -11.75
C GLY A 58 1.35 -19.89 -11.94
N GLU A 59 1.78 -21.13 -11.74
CA GLU A 59 0.99 -22.32 -12.06
C GLU A 59 0.96 -23.31 -10.87
N GLY A 60 0.10 -24.32 -10.98
CA GLY A 60 -0.07 -25.35 -9.95
C GLY A 60 -1.08 -24.99 -8.85
N GLN A 61 -0.94 -25.60 -7.68
CA GLN A 61 -1.82 -25.35 -6.53
C GLN A 61 -1.46 -24.04 -5.83
N PRO A 62 -2.45 -23.28 -5.30
CA PRO A 62 -2.17 -22.02 -4.61
C PRO A 62 -1.28 -22.19 -3.38
N ARG A 63 -0.19 -21.43 -3.33
CA ARG A 63 0.77 -21.39 -2.21
C ARG A 63 0.73 -20.08 -1.45
N ALA A 64 0.09 -19.07 -2.03
CA ALA A 64 -0.27 -17.83 -1.36
C ALA A 64 -1.56 -17.26 -1.97
N ILE A 65 -2.27 -16.49 -1.15
CA ILE A 65 -3.40 -15.67 -1.56
C ILE A 65 -3.12 -14.25 -1.11
N ILE A 66 -3.34 -13.27 -1.99
CA ILE A 66 -3.19 -11.85 -1.69
C ILE A 66 -4.55 -11.19 -1.82
N ILE A 67 -4.93 -10.41 -0.81
CA ILE A 67 -6.19 -9.63 -0.83
C ILE A 67 -5.99 -8.19 -0.41
N GLY A 68 -6.88 -7.31 -0.89
CA GLY A 68 -6.97 -5.93 -0.41
C GLY A 68 -7.50 -4.95 -1.44
N ASP A 69 -6.90 -3.76 -1.47
CA ASP A 69 -7.32 -2.66 -2.34
C ASP A 69 -6.35 -2.41 -3.52
N SER A 70 -6.33 -1.22 -4.10
CA SER A 70 -5.44 -0.87 -5.21
C SER A 70 -3.95 -1.02 -4.88
N HIS A 71 -3.56 -0.94 -3.59
CA HIS A 71 -2.18 -1.20 -3.16
C HIS A 71 -1.79 -2.67 -3.35
N THR A 72 -2.76 -3.59 -3.36
CA THR A 72 -2.49 -4.98 -3.72
C THR A 72 -1.95 -5.08 -5.14
N ASP A 73 -2.54 -4.42 -6.14
CA ASP A 73 -2.02 -4.48 -7.52
C ASP A 73 -0.60 -3.89 -7.61
N ALA A 74 -0.38 -2.75 -6.95
CA ALA A 74 0.92 -2.07 -6.95
C ALA A 74 2.03 -2.90 -6.29
N ILE A 75 1.74 -3.62 -5.21
CA ILE A 75 2.76 -4.32 -4.41
C ILE A 75 2.90 -5.80 -4.78
N SER A 76 1.82 -6.47 -5.19
CA SER A 76 1.82 -7.92 -5.45
C SER A 76 2.73 -8.33 -6.61
N GLN A 77 3.07 -7.41 -7.52
CA GLN A 77 4.03 -7.65 -8.60
C GLN A 77 5.39 -8.13 -8.06
N ALA A 78 5.81 -7.64 -6.89
CA ALA A 78 7.02 -8.09 -6.19
C ALA A 78 7.07 -9.62 -5.98
N ILE A 79 5.92 -10.25 -5.78
CA ILE A 79 5.84 -11.71 -5.52
C ILE A 79 6.11 -12.52 -6.78
N ARG A 80 5.83 -11.96 -7.98
CA ARG A 80 6.14 -12.60 -9.27
C ARG A 80 7.64 -12.73 -9.56
N HIS A 81 8.49 -12.13 -8.72
CA HIS A 81 9.93 -12.27 -8.79
C HIS A 81 10.47 -13.35 -7.86
N VAL A 82 9.65 -13.87 -6.93
CA VAL A 82 10.14 -14.73 -5.83
C VAL A 82 9.31 -15.98 -5.58
N ASN A 83 8.15 -16.13 -6.21
CA ASN A 83 7.31 -17.32 -6.06
C ASN A 83 6.81 -17.87 -7.39
N THR A 84 7.47 -18.93 -7.90
CA THR A 84 7.09 -19.66 -9.13
C THR A 84 5.80 -20.46 -9.01
N GLU A 85 5.37 -20.79 -7.80
CA GLU A 85 4.13 -21.51 -7.55
C GLU A 85 2.92 -20.57 -7.60
N GLN A 86 1.72 -21.14 -7.76
CA GLN A 86 0.51 -20.32 -7.93
C GLN A 86 0.27 -19.36 -6.75
N THR A 87 0.04 -18.09 -7.09
CA THR A 87 -0.45 -17.05 -6.18
C THR A 87 -1.78 -16.50 -6.70
N ILE A 88 -2.81 -16.51 -5.86
CA ILE A 88 -4.08 -15.88 -6.17
C ILE A 88 -4.05 -14.43 -5.69
N VAL A 89 -4.56 -13.50 -6.49
CA VAL A 89 -4.64 -12.07 -6.13
C VAL A 89 -6.05 -11.55 -6.36
N TRP A 90 -6.70 -11.14 -5.27
CA TRP A 90 -8.06 -10.60 -5.27
C TRP A 90 -8.12 -9.22 -4.64
N ALA A 91 -8.36 -8.19 -5.45
CA ALA A 91 -8.36 -6.84 -4.94
C ALA A 91 -9.35 -5.93 -5.66
N ARG A 92 -9.78 -4.86 -4.99
CA ARG A 92 -10.52 -3.78 -5.64
C ARG A 92 -10.12 -2.44 -5.04
N GLY A 93 -9.82 -1.48 -5.90
CA GLY A 93 -9.53 -0.11 -5.50
C GLY A 93 -10.57 0.43 -4.51
N GLY A 94 -10.10 1.03 -3.42
CA GLY A 94 -10.97 1.62 -2.40
C GLY A 94 -11.70 0.64 -1.48
N CYS A 95 -11.51 -0.68 -1.59
CA CYS A 95 -12.11 -1.68 -0.69
C CYS A 95 -11.12 -2.20 0.35
N PRO A 96 -11.23 -1.81 1.64
CA PRO A 96 -10.41 -2.37 2.70
C PRO A 96 -10.77 -3.83 2.97
N THR A 97 -9.79 -4.63 3.41
CA THR A 97 -10.04 -5.93 4.02
C THR A 97 -10.56 -5.73 5.45
N LEU A 98 -11.83 -5.35 5.57
CA LEU A 98 -12.49 -4.98 6.83
C LEU A 98 -13.97 -5.42 6.81
N GLU A 99 -14.50 -5.85 7.94
CA GLU A 99 -15.94 -6.13 8.12
C GLU A 99 -16.64 -5.01 8.93
N GLY A 100 -17.95 -4.91 8.79
CA GLY A 100 -18.80 -4.09 9.66
C GLY A 100 -18.69 -2.56 9.45
N TYR A 101 -18.13 -2.11 8.33
CA TYR A 101 -18.03 -0.70 7.98
C TYR A 101 -18.99 -0.30 6.86
N HIS A 102 -19.21 0.98 6.64
CA HIS A 102 -19.83 1.51 5.41
C HIS A 102 -19.10 2.77 4.93
N PHE A 103 -19.27 3.12 3.66
CA PHE A 103 -18.84 4.40 3.10
C PHE A 103 -20.02 5.37 3.00
N LYS A 104 -19.74 6.65 2.76
CA LYS A 104 -20.77 7.64 2.41
C LYS A 104 -21.58 7.20 1.19
N SER A 105 -20.92 6.59 0.20
CA SER A 105 -21.57 6.00 -0.97
C SER A 105 -22.10 4.61 -0.64
N LYS A 106 -23.43 4.43 -0.74
CA LYS A 106 -24.09 3.13 -0.56
C LYS A 106 -23.70 2.12 -1.65
N SER A 107 -23.49 2.58 -2.89
CA SER A 107 -23.08 1.68 -3.98
C SER A 107 -21.67 1.13 -3.74
N GLU A 108 -20.73 1.99 -3.35
CA GLU A 108 -19.36 1.55 -3.01
C GLU A 108 -19.35 0.62 -1.79
N THR A 109 -20.17 0.93 -0.78
CA THR A 109 -20.38 0.06 0.39
C THR A 109 -20.81 -1.34 -0.09
N ASN A 110 -21.89 -1.43 -0.85
CA ASN A 110 -22.43 -2.70 -1.33
C ASN A 110 -21.43 -3.48 -2.20
N LEU A 111 -20.67 -2.79 -3.06
CA LEU A 111 -19.65 -3.41 -3.90
C LEU A 111 -18.54 -4.05 -3.05
N CYS A 112 -17.98 -3.30 -2.09
CA CYS A 112 -16.92 -3.84 -1.24
C CYS A 112 -17.41 -4.95 -0.31
N HIS A 113 -18.61 -4.83 0.28
CA HIS A 113 -19.19 -5.90 1.10
C HIS A 113 -19.40 -7.18 0.30
N LYS A 114 -20.03 -7.08 -0.88
CA LYS A 114 -20.25 -8.24 -1.75
C LYS A 114 -18.93 -8.93 -2.09
N LEU A 115 -17.89 -8.15 -2.38
CA LEU A 115 -16.58 -8.68 -2.68
C LEU A 115 -15.92 -9.34 -1.47
N ASN A 116 -15.84 -8.66 -0.33
CA ASN A 116 -15.23 -9.19 0.89
C ASN A 116 -15.96 -10.44 1.37
N THR A 117 -17.29 -10.47 1.36
CA THR A 117 -18.06 -11.67 1.69
C THR A 117 -17.73 -12.83 0.75
N LYS A 118 -17.65 -12.59 -0.56
CA LYS A 118 -17.25 -13.62 -1.52
C LYS A 118 -15.85 -14.17 -1.21
N ILE A 119 -14.87 -13.28 -1.06
CA ILE A 119 -13.47 -13.65 -0.77
C ILE A 119 -13.39 -14.44 0.54
N PHE A 120 -14.00 -13.94 1.62
CA PHE A 120 -13.91 -14.58 2.94
C PHE A 120 -14.58 -15.97 2.94
N ASN A 121 -15.70 -16.13 2.24
CA ASN A 121 -16.34 -17.44 2.09
C ASN A 121 -15.46 -18.41 1.29
N GLN A 122 -14.82 -17.96 0.21
CA GLN A 122 -13.89 -18.80 -0.56
C GLN A 122 -12.66 -19.19 0.25
N LEU A 123 -12.08 -18.24 0.99
CA LEU A 123 -10.96 -18.51 1.89
C LEU A 123 -11.32 -19.61 2.91
N GLN A 124 -12.53 -19.56 3.49
CA GLN A 124 -12.99 -20.54 4.46
C GLN A 124 -13.25 -21.93 3.88
N THR A 125 -13.71 -22.02 2.63
CA THR A 125 -14.23 -23.28 2.05
C THR A 125 -13.27 -23.96 1.08
N GLN A 126 -12.38 -23.22 0.41
CA GLN A 126 -11.56 -23.74 -0.69
C GLN A 126 -10.05 -23.69 -0.41
N TYR A 127 -9.61 -22.77 0.45
CA TYR A 127 -8.18 -22.47 0.62
C TYR A 127 -7.75 -22.53 2.09
N ALA A 128 -8.18 -23.58 2.80
CA ALA A 128 -7.71 -23.84 4.15
C ALA A 128 -6.18 -23.98 4.17
N ASN A 129 -5.53 -23.44 5.20
CA ASN A 129 -4.06 -23.47 5.40
C ASN A 129 -3.18 -22.73 4.38
N VAL A 130 -3.72 -22.27 3.25
CA VAL A 130 -2.95 -21.45 2.29
C VAL A 130 -2.62 -20.09 2.93
N PRO A 131 -1.35 -19.68 3.00
CA PRO A 131 -0.96 -18.36 3.53
C PRO A 131 -1.72 -17.21 2.87
N LEU A 132 -2.23 -16.29 3.69
CA LEU A 132 -2.91 -15.08 3.25
C LEU A 132 -2.03 -13.85 3.47
N ILE A 133 -1.90 -13.01 2.46
CA ILE A 133 -1.18 -11.74 2.50
C ILE A 133 -2.20 -10.61 2.30
N ILE A 134 -2.33 -9.72 3.27
CA ILE A 134 -3.26 -8.58 3.21
C ILE A 134 -2.46 -7.33 2.86
N ILE A 135 -2.89 -6.62 1.82
CA ILE A 135 -2.26 -5.40 1.33
C ILE A 135 -3.32 -4.32 1.09
N ASN A 136 -3.36 -3.33 1.98
CA ASN A 136 -4.25 -2.18 1.89
C ASN A 136 -3.48 -0.87 1.98
N ARG A 137 -4.03 0.21 1.41
CA ARG A 137 -3.72 1.59 1.80
C ARG A 137 -4.33 1.89 3.17
N ALA A 138 -3.88 1.16 4.20
CA ALA A 138 -4.66 0.97 5.41
C ALA A 138 -4.93 2.27 6.20
N SER A 139 -4.08 3.30 6.09
CA SER A 139 -4.29 4.61 6.71
C SER A 139 -5.28 5.53 6.01
N LEU A 140 -5.74 5.19 4.80
CA LEU A 140 -6.86 5.90 4.16
C LEU A 140 -8.15 5.73 4.97
N TYR A 141 -8.42 4.51 5.41
CA TYR A 141 -9.74 4.14 5.94
C TYR A 141 -10.08 4.63 7.34
N PRO A 142 -9.12 4.85 8.27
CA PRO A 142 -9.35 5.48 9.56
C PRO A 142 -9.16 7.01 9.55
N ASP A 143 -9.01 7.64 8.38
CA ASP A 143 -8.80 9.10 8.28
C ASP A 143 -10.00 9.81 7.64
N PRO A 144 -10.84 10.50 8.44
CA PRO A 144 -12.01 11.21 7.91
C PRO A 144 -11.67 12.43 7.06
N ILE A 145 -10.42 12.92 7.10
CA ILE A 145 -9.96 14.11 6.39
C ILE A 145 -9.38 13.76 5.00
N ASP A 146 -8.96 12.50 4.80
CA ASP A 146 -8.29 12.07 3.58
C ASP A 146 -9.26 11.84 2.38
N LEU A 147 -8.75 12.10 1.17
CA LEU A 147 -9.39 11.88 -0.15
C LEU A 147 -10.91 12.18 -0.24
N GLY A 148 -11.36 13.32 0.28
CA GLY A 148 -12.76 13.73 0.13
C GLY A 148 -13.76 12.87 0.91
N GLY A 149 -13.32 12.17 1.96
CA GLY A 149 -14.18 11.46 2.89
C GLY A 149 -14.42 9.97 2.57
N HIS A 150 -13.51 9.35 1.81
CA HIS A 150 -13.49 7.90 1.54
C HIS A 150 -12.86 7.11 2.70
N PHE A 151 -13.50 7.21 3.87
CA PHE A 151 -13.13 6.52 5.10
C PHE A 151 -14.22 5.55 5.55
N ALA A 152 -13.83 4.52 6.28
CA ALA A 152 -14.74 3.54 6.85
C ALA A 152 -15.57 4.17 7.97
N ARG A 153 -16.89 4.08 7.90
CA ARG A 153 -17.82 4.55 8.95
C ARG A 153 -18.48 3.36 9.63
N PHE A 154 -18.92 3.55 10.86
CA PHE A 154 -19.57 2.51 11.66
C PHE A 154 -20.94 3.00 12.15
N ASP A 155 -21.91 2.10 12.16
CA ASP A 155 -23.24 2.39 12.67
C ASP A 155 -23.25 2.49 14.20
N GLY A 156 -24.16 3.28 14.75
CA GLY A 156 -24.36 3.40 16.20
C GLY A 156 -23.31 4.27 16.93
N ILE A 157 -22.42 4.96 16.21
CA ILE A 157 -21.44 5.89 16.80
C ILE A 157 -21.44 7.25 16.08
N ASN A 158 -20.88 8.26 16.74
CA ASN A 158 -20.53 9.50 16.05
C ASN A 158 -19.17 9.33 15.34
N ASN A 159 -19.21 9.13 14.02
CA ASN A 159 -18.00 8.98 13.20
C ASN A 159 -17.11 10.23 13.12
N TYR A 160 -17.53 11.35 13.71
CA TYR A 160 -16.74 12.57 13.83
C TYR A 160 -16.13 12.77 15.23
N ASP A 161 -16.51 11.95 16.22
CA ASP A 161 -15.76 11.84 17.47
C ASP A 161 -14.54 10.96 17.22
N ARG A 162 -13.36 11.59 17.13
CA ARG A 162 -12.11 10.91 16.78
C ARG A 162 -11.77 9.76 17.74
N GLN A 163 -12.02 9.90 19.04
CA GLN A 163 -11.64 8.86 20.00
C GLN A 163 -12.56 7.64 19.87
N GLN A 164 -13.88 7.86 19.90
CA GLN A 164 -14.86 6.80 19.75
C GLN A 164 -14.72 6.09 18.40
N TYR A 165 -14.50 6.86 17.34
CA TYR A 165 -14.32 6.37 15.99
C TYR A 165 -13.09 5.47 15.84
N LEU A 166 -11.90 5.94 16.24
CA LEU A 166 -10.66 5.18 16.10
C LEU A 166 -10.68 3.89 16.93
N GLU A 167 -11.30 3.91 18.11
CA GLU A 167 -11.50 2.71 18.92
C GLU A 167 -12.43 1.69 18.24
N THR A 168 -13.49 2.17 17.58
CA THR A 168 -14.41 1.30 16.85
C THR A 168 -13.74 0.70 15.60
N TYR A 169 -12.97 1.51 14.87
CA TYR A 169 -12.15 1.04 13.75
C TYR A 169 -11.14 -0.02 14.21
N ARG A 170 -10.42 0.23 15.31
CA ARG A 170 -9.45 -0.70 15.90
C ARG A 170 -10.10 -2.05 16.18
N LYS A 171 -11.26 -2.08 16.85
CA LYS A 171 -12.02 -3.31 17.12
C LYS A 171 -12.42 -4.04 15.83
N ALA A 172 -12.96 -3.32 14.85
CA ALA A 172 -13.35 -3.91 13.57
C ALA A 172 -12.16 -4.54 12.83
N TYR A 173 -11.01 -3.85 12.83
CA TYR A 173 -9.77 -4.35 12.24
C TYR A 173 -9.29 -5.62 12.93
N LEU A 174 -9.18 -5.61 14.26
CA LEU A 174 -8.75 -6.78 15.04
C LEU A 174 -9.69 -7.96 14.84
N ASN A 175 -11.01 -7.74 14.90
CA ASN A 175 -12.00 -8.79 14.66
C ASN A 175 -11.85 -9.43 13.28
N THR A 176 -11.68 -8.61 12.23
CA THR A 176 -11.52 -9.09 10.85
C THR A 176 -10.23 -9.91 10.71
N VAL A 177 -9.10 -9.36 11.17
CA VAL A 177 -7.79 -10.01 11.04
C VAL A 177 -7.72 -11.31 11.86
N CYS A 178 -8.17 -11.28 13.12
CA CYS A 178 -8.21 -12.47 13.97
C CYS A 178 -9.11 -13.56 13.39
N LYS A 179 -10.27 -13.21 12.80
CA LYS A 179 -11.14 -14.17 12.12
C LYS A 179 -10.42 -14.86 10.97
N LEU A 180 -9.67 -14.11 10.15
CA LEU A 180 -8.90 -14.65 9.03
C LEU A 180 -7.72 -15.51 9.48
N ALA A 181 -7.08 -15.17 10.60
CA ALA A 181 -5.92 -15.88 11.16
C ALA A 181 -6.26 -17.25 11.79
N LYS A 182 -7.53 -17.50 12.15
CA LYS A 182 -7.96 -18.78 12.77
C LYS A 182 -7.73 -20.03 11.91
N GLN A 183 -7.61 -19.88 10.59
CA GLN A 183 -7.61 -21.01 9.64
C GLN A 183 -6.35 -21.11 8.78
N ARG A 184 -5.46 -20.11 8.86
CA ARG A 184 -4.28 -20.01 8.00
C ARG A 184 -3.27 -19.02 8.58
N PRO A 185 -1.98 -19.14 8.22
CA PRO A 185 -1.02 -18.06 8.44
C PRO A 185 -1.47 -16.78 7.72
N VAL A 186 -1.46 -15.66 8.43
CA VAL A 186 -1.78 -14.34 7.87
C VAL A 186 -0.55 -13.43 7.98
N TYR A 187 -0.24 -12.80 6.87
CA TYR A 187 0.79 -11.78 6.71
C TYR A 187 0.11 -10.46 6.35
N ILE A 188 0.52 -9.37 6.97
CA ILE A 188 0.03 -8.02 6.63
C ILE A 188 1.22 -7.18 6.21
N VAL A 189 1.15 -6.62 5.00
CA VAL A 189 2.14 -5.65 4.54
C VAL A 189 1.81 -4.32 5.20
N LYS A 190 2.75 -3.79 6.00
CA LYS A 190 2.63 -2.45 6.56
C LYS A 190 2.49 -1.43 5.42
N PRO A 191 1.86 -0.28 5.65
CA PRO A 191 1.71 0.72 4.60
C PRO A 191 3.05 1.11 4.00
N ILE A 192 3.09 1.37 2.69
CA ILE A 192 4.23 1.99 2.02
C ILE A 192 4.23 3.50 2.26
N PRO A 193 5.36 4.20 2.04
CA PRO A 193 5.40 5.66 2.06
C PRO A 193 4.44 6.28 1.04
N GLU A 194 3.69 7.31 1.48
CA GLU A 194 2.86 8.14 0.61
C GLU A 194 3.63 9.43 0.32
N MET A 195 3.94 9.68 -0.95
CA MET A 195 4.64 10.87 -1.39
C MET A 195 3.72 12.09 -1.29
N ARG A 196 4.29 13.26 -1.04
CA ARG A 196 3.52 14.52 -0.93
C ARG A 196 2.98 15.04 -2.26
N THR A 197 3.44 14.47 -3.36
CA THR A 197 3.12 14.91 -4.70
C THR A 197 3.03 13.72 -5.62
N ASN A 198 2.28 13.87 -6.71
CA ASN A 198 2.30 12.89 -7.78
C ASN A 198 3.71 12.81 -8.37
N VAL A 199 4.37 11.66 -8.21
CA VAL A 199 5.78 11.48 -8.53
C VAL A 199 6.03 11.70 -10.03
N VAL A 200 5.24 11.05 -10.88
CA VAL A 200 5.41 11.13 -12.34
C VAL A 200 5.23 12.56 -12.84
N LYS A 201 4.17 13.25 -12.43
CA LYS A 201 3.90 14.64 -12.84
C LYS A 201 5.00 15.58 -12.36
N SER A 202 5.48 15.39 -11.14
CA SER A 202 6.52 16.23 -10.55
C SER A 202 7.87 16.05 -11.25
N LEU A 203 8.27 14.82 -11.57
CA LEU A 203 9.50 14.57 -12.34
C LEU A 203 9.40 15.10 -13.77
N LYS A 204 8.26 14.92 -14.44
CA LYS A 204 8.01 15.49 -15.77
C LYS A 204 8.16 17.01 -15.75
N MET A 205 7.59 17.65 -14.73
CA MET A 205 7.70 19.10 -14.53
C MET A 205 9.15 19.55 -14.35
N GLN A 206 9.92 18.84 -13.50
CA GLN A 206 11.35 19.14 -13.33
C GLN A 206 12.13 19.00 -14.64
N LYS A 207 11.95 17.89 -15.36
CA LYS A 207 12.62 17.63 -16.65
C LYS A 207 12.30 18.68 -17.72
N HIS A 208 11.16 19.37 -17.61
CA HIS A 208 10.79 20.44 -18.52
C HIS A 208 11.57 21.74 -18.26
N PHE A 209 11.91 22.04 -17.00
CA PHE A 209 12.51 23.31 -16.61
C PHE A 209 14.00 23.23 -16.27
N THR A 210 14.55 22.03 -16.07
CA THR A 210 15.95 21.84 -15.70
C THR A 210 16.50 20.52 -16.25
N SER A 211 17.80 20.53 -16.59
CA SER A 211 18.57 19.32 -16.91
C SER A 211 18.93 18.49 -15.67
N HIS A 212 18.82 19.08 -14.47
CA HIS A 212 19.13 18.46 -13.20
C HIS A 212 17.84 18.07 -12.47
N VAL A 213 17.46 16.80 -12.55
CA VAL A 213 16.29 16.25 -11.86
C VAL A 213 16.67 15.84 -10.44
N ILE A 214 15.89 16.29 -9.46
CA ILE A 214 16.05 15.93 -8.06
C ILE A 214 15.05 14.83 -7.74
N ASP A 215 15.54 13.76 -7.12
CA ASP A 215 14.69 12.66 -6.69
C ASP A 215 13.67 13.11 -5.64
N ILE A 216 12.43 12.67 -5.83
CA ILE A 216 11.33 12.92 -4.92
C ILE A 216 11.53 12.02 -3.72
N THR A 217 11.57 12.63 -2.53
CA THR A 217 11.80 11.92 -1.27
C THR A 217 10.84 12.41 -0.19
N LEU A 218 10.70 11.60 0.86
CA LEU A 218 9.86 11.86 2.02
C LEU A 218 10.66 11.51 3.29
N PRO A 219 10.86 12.46 4.23
CA PRO A 219 11.46 12.15 5.53
C PRO A 219 10.69 11.05 6.27
N ILE A 220 11.41 10.10 6.88
CA ILE A 220 10.79 8.91 7.49
C ILE A 220 9.83 9.25 8.64
N ASN A 221 10.07 10.35 9.35
CA ASN A 221 9.17 10.79 10.41
C ASN A 221 7.77 11.15 9.85
N GLN A 222 7.68 11.61 8.61
CA GLN A 222 6.39 11.87 7.98
C GLN A 222 5.66 10.59 7.63
N TYR A 223 6.39 9.54 7.24
CA TYR A 223 5.84 8.19 7.12
C TYR A 223 5.26 7.74 8.47
N TYR A 224 6.08 7.74 9.54
CA TYR A 224 5.60 7.28 10.85
C TYR A 224 4.43 8.11 11.36
N ASN A 225 4.44 9.42 11.19
CA ASN A 225 3.32 10.29 11.59
C ASN A 225 2.03 9.95 10.82
N ARG A 226 2.13 9.72 9.50
CA ARG A 226 0.98 9.36 8.66
C ARG A 226 0.43 7.98 9.03
N GLN A 227 1.30 7.03 9.34
CA GLN A 227 0.92 5.63 9.56
C GLN A 227 0.74 5.27 11.06
N ALA A 228 0.91 6.23 11.98
CA ALA A 228 1.01 5.97 13.42
C ALA A 228 -0.14 5.13 13.98
N PHE A 229 -1.38 5.51 13.65
CA PHE A 229 -2.56 4.81 14.14
C PHE A 229 -2.57 3.35 13.65
N ILE A 230 -2.45 3.13 12.33
CA ILE A 230 -2.60 1.79 11.79
C ILE A 230 -1.42 0.88 12.16
N LEU A 231 -0.20 1.43 12.28
CA LEU A 231 0.95 0.65 12.75
C LEU A 231 0.71 0.12 14.16
N LYS A 232 0.17 0.94 15.07
CA LYS A 232 -0.20 0.49 16.41
C LYS A 232 -1.26 -0.62 16.37
N VAL A 233 -2.32 -0.46 15.57
CA VAL A 233 -3.38 -1.49 15.44
C VAL A 233 -2.83 -2.80 14.84
N MET A 234 -1.91 -2.71 13.88
CA MET A 234 -1.23 -3.87 13.29
C MET A 234 -0.33 -4.59 14.31
N ASP A 235 0.39 -3.87 15.15
CA ASP A 235 1.18 -4.45 16.25
C ASP A 235 0.28 -5.14 17.28
N GLU A 236 -0.86 -4.54 17.65
CA GLU A 236 -1.87 -5.21 18.49
C GLU A 236 -2.43 -6.48 17.82
N ALA A 237 -2.67 -6.47 16.51
CA ALA A 237 -3.13 -7.65 15.77
C ALA A 237 -2.08 -8.76 15.75
N LYS A 238 -0.79 -8.41 15.63
CA LYS A 238 0.32 -9.36 15.74
C LYS A 238 0.30 -10.07 17.09
N GLU A 239 0.12 -9.32 18.18
CA GLU A 239 0.08 -9.87 19.55
C GLU A 239 -1.16 -10.71 19.80
N GLN A 240 -2.35 -10.26 19.38
CA GLN A 240 -3.62 -10.93 19.69
C GLN A 240 -3.97 -12.08 18.73
N CYS A 241 -3.65 -11.92 17.45
CA CYS A 241 -4.09 -12.84 16.39
C CYS A 241 -2.96 -13.73 15.87
N GLY A 242 -1.70 -13.51 16.29
CA GLY A 242 -0.54 -14.28 15.82
C GLY A 242 -0.16 -14.02 14.35
N ILE A 243 -0.61 -12.90 13.78
CA ILE A 243 -0.27 -12.52 12.40
C ILE A 243 1.17 -12.05 12.29
N LYS A 244 1.72 -12.09 11.07
CA LYS A 244 3.08 -11.62 10.78
C LYS A 244 3.02 -10.29 10.04
N LEU A 245 3.88 -9.34 10.44
CA LEU A 245 3.98 -8.04 9.77
C LEU A 245 5.17 -8.04 8.81
N LEU A 246 4.92 -7.60 7.58
CA LEU A 246 5.92 -7.39 6.54
C LEU A 246 6.19 -5.89 6.42
N ASP A 247 7.42 -5.48 6.71
CA ASP A 247 7.81 -4.07 6.75
C ASP A 247 8.52 -3.64 5.46
N PRO A 248 7.88 -2.83 4.59
CA PRO A 248 8.47 -2.38 3.33
C PRO A 248 9.46 -1.22 3.52
N THR A 249 9.54 -0.60 4.71
CA THR A 249 10.33 0.62 4.93
C THR A 249 11.82 0.38 4.73
N ARG A 250 12.33 -0.82 5.04
CA ARG A 250 13.74 -1.16 4.81
C ARG A 250 14.17 -1.08 3.34
N TYR A 251 13.21 -1.20 2.41
CA TYR A 251 13.45 -1.14 0.97
C TYR A 251 13.09 0.24 0.41
N LEU A 252 12.02 0.87 0.89
CA LEU A 252 11.57 2.16 0.36
C LEU A 252 12.16 3.37 1.10
N CYS A 253 12.78 3.16 2.25
CA CYS A 253 13.39 4.18 3.12
C CYS A 253 14.75 3.71 3.66
N ALA A 254 15.67 3.33 2.78
CA ALA A 254 16.97 2.76 3.14
C ALA A 254 17.67 3.58 4.24
N ASP A 255 18.40 2.95 5.16
CA ASP A 255 19.05 3.61 6.31
C ASP A 255 18.10 4.37 7.27
N GLY A 256 16.79 4.26 7.10
CA GLY A 256 15.80 4.78 8.06
C GLY A 256 15.74 6.31 8.14
N LYS A 257 16.07 7.04 7.06
CA LYS A 257 16.09 8.51 7.06
C LYS A 257 15.13 9.14 6.06
N LEU A 258 15.28 8.78 4.79
CA LEU A 258 14.47 9.29 3.68
C LEU A 258 13.86 8.11 2.93
N CYS A 259 12.55 8.17 2.76
CA CYS A 259 11.81 7.35 1.84
C CYS A 259 11.91 7.92 0.42
N VAL A 260 12.02 7.06 -0.58
CA VAL A 260 12.19 7.46 -1.98
C VAL A 260 10.87 7.30 -2.75
N GLY A 261 10.53 8.31 -3.55
CA GLY A 261 9.48 8.29 -4.55
C GLY A 261 10.02 8.13 -5.98
N SER A 262 11.29 8.47 -6.18
CA SER A 262 12.02 8.26 -7.42
C SER A 262 13.49 7.92 -7.15
N ILE A 263 14.13 7.28 -8.13
CA ILE A 263 15.54 6.94 -8.09
C ILE A 263 16.11 7.36 -9.45
N ALA A 264 17.21 8.12 -9.46
CA ALA A 264 17.86 8.54 -10.70
C ALA A 264 17.00 9.45 -11.60
N GLY A 265 16.05 10.18 -11.02
CA GLY A 265 15.08 10.95 -11.81
C GLY A 265 14.03 10.09 -12.52
N GLU A 266 13.97 8.79 -12.20
CA GLU A 266 12.97 7.86 -12.69
C GLU A 266 11.96 7.51 -11.58
N PRO A 267 10.65 7.57 -11.87
CA PRO A 267 9.63 7.32 -10.87
C PRO A 267 9.66 5.86 -10.42
N ILE A 268 9.43 5.62 -9.12
CA ILE A 268 9.07 4.29 -8.59
C ILE A 268 7.60 4.20 -8.14
N TYR A 269 6.87 5.31 -8.25
CA TYR A 269 5.42 5.41 -8.06
C TYR A 269 4.75 5.86 -9.37
N ASN A 270 3.53 5.38 -9.62
CA ASN A 270 2.65 5.85 -10.70
C ASN A 270 2.01 7.20 -10.36
N ASP A 271 1.75 7.44 -9.07
CA ASP A 271 1.21 8.68 -8.54
C ASP A 271 1.89 9.04 -7.20
N ASP A 272 1.15 9.52 -6.23
CA ASP A 272 1.62 9.84 -4.88
C ASP A 272 1.64 8.63 -3.93
N ASN A 273 0.92 7.54 -4.22
CA ASN A 273 0.76 6.44 -3.27
C ASN A 273 0.74 5.03 -3.88
N HIS A 274 0.70 4.86 -5.21
CA HIS A 274 0.80 3.56 -5.88
C HIS A 274 2.19 3.36 -6.47
N LEU A 275 2.88 2.28 -6.06
CA LEU A 275 4.13 1.86 -6.71
C LEU A 275 3.88 1.50 -8.18
N ASN A 276 4.89 1.71 -9.02
CA ASN A 276 4.97 1.09 -10.34
C ASN A 276 5.76 -0.22 -10.27
N ASP A 277 5.90 -0.92 -11.41
CA ASP A 277 6.61 -2.21 -11.44
C ASP A 277 8.05 -2.12 -10.92
N LYS A 278 8.78 -1.02 -11.21
CA LYS A 278 10.14 -0.80 -10.71
C LYS A 278 10.16 -0.65 -9.19
N GLY A 279 9.23 0.12 -8.64
CA GLY A 279 9.10 0.31 -7.19
C GLY A 279 8.66 -0.96 -6.47
N SER A 280 7.72 -1.69 -7.05
CA SER A 280 7.27 -2.99 -6.54
C SER A 280 8.42 -4.00 -6.49
N ALA A 281 9.26 -4.05 -7.52
CA ALA A 281 10.40 -4.96 -7.57
C ALA A 281 11.40 -4.74 -6.43
N LEU A 282 11.51 -3.53 -5.87
CA LEU A 282 12.34 -3.25 -4.67
C LEU A 282 11.85 -4.02 -3.44
N LEU A 283 10.57 -4.38 -3.39
CA LEU A 283 9.95 -5.15 -2.32
C LEU A 283 10.10 -6.66 -2.50
N SER A 284 10.65 -7.17 -3.60
CA SER A 284 10.80 -8.62 -3.82
C SER A 284 11.46 -9.34 -2.63
N PRO A 285 12.56 -8.82 -2.04
CA PRO A 285 13.21 -9.49 -0.91
C PRO A 285 12.37 -9.47 0.39
N LEU A 286 11.29 -8.67 0.46
CA LEU A 286 10.31 -8.73 1.55
C LEU A 286 9.58 -10.07 1.60
N PHE A 287 9.35 -10.66 0.44
CA PHE A 287 8.50 -11.84 0.29
C PHE A 287 9.27 -13.16 0.19
N ILE A 288 10.58 -13.12 -0.11
CA ILE A 288 11.44 -14.31 -0.18
C ILE A 288 11.25 -15.28 1.02
N PRO A 289 11.25 -14.81 2.29
CA PRO A 289 11.12 -15.72 3.43
C PRO A 289 9.78 -16.46 3.52
N LEU A 290 8.75 -16.05 2.75
CA LEU A 290 7.46 -16.75 2.71
C LEU A 290 7.51 -18.00 1.82
N PHE A 291 8.47 -18.06 0.90
CA PHE A 291 8.55 -19.10 -0.13
C PHE A 291 9.84 -19.93 -0.05
N ASN A 292 10.79 -19.54 0.79
CA ASN A 292 11.93 -20.39 1.14
C ASN A 292 11.45 -21.58 1.98
N LYS A 293 11.69 -22.79 1.46
CA LYS A 293 11.45 -24.05 2.15
C LYS A 293 12.57 -24.34 3.13
#